data_AF-A0A5S9IN12-F1
#
_entry.id   AF-A0A5S9IN12-F1
#
_cell.length_a   1.000
_cell.length_b   1.000
_cell.length_c   1.000
_cell.angle_alpha   90.00
_cell.angle_beta   90.00
_cell.angle_gamma   90.00
#
_symmetry.space_group_name_H-M   'P 1'
#
loop_
_entity.id
_entity.type
_entity.pdbx_description
1 polymer ?
#
loop_
_entity_poly.entity_id
_entity_poly.type
_entity_poly.pdbx_seq_one_letter_code
_entity_poly.pdbx_strand_id
1 'polypeptide(L)' 'MFGWWQSLPEYWQTLVYQYTVGGCIFFFMIFWALKTKALKMSSKQDRNTLKTLIFGFVFFLGVHSIWTYLVTK' A
#
# COMPACT_ATOMS: atom_id res chain seq x y z
N MET A 1 9.80 11.87 -15.26
CA MET A 1 9.95 11.68 -13.79
C MET A 1 9.68 13.01 -13.12
N PHE A 2 8.97 13.01 -11.98
CA PHE A 2 8.65 14.25 -11.26
C PHE A 2 9.94 14.89 -10.71
N GLY A 3 10.03 16.22 -10.70
CA GLY A 3 11.27 16.94 -10.33
C GLY A 3 11.79 16.66 -8.90
N TRP A 4 10.91 16.24 -7.99
CA TRP A 4 11.26 15.86 -6.62
C TRP A 4 11.82 14.44 -6.47
N TRP A 5 11.74 13.61 -7.52
CA TRP A 5 12.23 12.24 -7.47
C TRP A 5 13.74 12.17 -7.33
N GLN A 6 14.44 12.99 -8.13
CA GLN A 6 15.90 13.02 -8.18
C GLN A 6 16.52 13.59 -6.91
N SER A 7 15.75 14.33 -6.11
CA SER A 7 16.18 14.82 -4.80
C SER A 7 16.06 13.78 -3.67
N LEU A 8 15.40 12.64 -3.89
CA LEU A 8 15.28 11.59 -2.89
C LEU A 8 16.47 10.64 -2.94
N PRO A 9 16.99 10.17 -1.78
CA PRO A 9 17.90 9.04 -1.73
C PRO A 9 17.31 7.78 -2.40
N GLU A 10 18.15 6.95 -3.01
CA GLU A 10 17.73 5.77 -3.77
C GLU A 10 16.86 4.78 -2.98
N TYR A 11 17.14 4.63 -1.68
CA TYR A 11 16.34 3.78 -0.80
C TYR A 11 14.92 4.33 -0.58
N TRP A 12 14.73 5.65 -0.53
CA TRP A 12 13.41 6.28 -0.50
C TRP A 12 12.72 6.22 -1.86
N GLN A 13 13.47 6.35 -2.96
CA GLN A 13 12.93 6.15 -4.31
C GLN A 13 12.33 4.75 -4.46
N THR A 14 13.07 3.71 -4.05
CA THR A 14 12.59 2.33 -4.11
C THR A 14 11.33 2.13 -3.27
N LEU A 15 11.30 2.65 -2.04
CA LEU A 15 10.13 2.58 -1.17
C LEU A 15 8.92 3.28 -1.81
N VAL A 16 9.09 4.51 -2.30
CA VAL A 16 8.01 5.27 -2.95
C VAL A 16 7.51 4.54 -4.19
N TYR A 17 8.40 3.99 -5.03
CA TYR A 17 8.02 3.22 -6.21
C TYR A 17 7.16 2.01 -5.83
N GLN A 18 7.62 1.21 -4.86
CA GLN A 18 6.94 0.00 -4.44
C GLN A 18 5.53 0.27 -3.91
N TYR A 19 5.38 1.26 -3.03
CA TYR A 19 4.07 1.56 -2.44
C TYR A 19 3.18 2.42 -3.32
N THR A 20 3.73 3.12 -4.32
CA THR A 20 2.93 3.83 -5.32
C THR A 20 2.44 2.84 -6.39
N VAL A 21 3.34 2.20 -7.13
CA VAL A 21 2.96 1.29 -8.23
C VAL A 21 2.30 0.03 -7.68
N GLY A 22 2.92 -0.60 -6.68
CA GLY A 22 2.32 -1.76 -6.01
C GLY A 22 1.05 -1.42 -5.27
N GLY A 23 0.97 -0.23 -4.64
CA GLY A 23 -0.26 0.27 -4.02
C GLY A 23 -1.38 0.48 -5.02
N CYS A 24 -1.11 1.11 -6.17
CA CYS A 24 -2.10 1.28 -7.25
C CYS A 24 -2.68 -0.07 -7.69
N ILE A 25 -1.82 -1.07 -7.92
CA ILE A 25 -2.26 -2.42 -8.28
C ILE A 25 -3.10 -3.04 -7.16
N PHE A 26 -2.64 -2.95 -5.91
CA PHE A 26 -3.36 -3.47 -4.74
C PHE A 26 -4.77 -2.87 -4.60
N PHE A 27 -4.88 -1.54 -4.67
CA PHE A 27 -6.17 -0.86 -4.61
C PHE A 27 -7.05 -1.13 -5.83
N PHE A 28 -6.46 -1.28 -7.01
CA PHE A 28 -7.20 -1.69 -8.20
C PHE A 28 -7.83 -3.08 -8.03
N MET A 29 -7.09 -4.03 -7.44
CA MET A 29 -7.61 -5.36 -7.14
C MET A 29 -8.72 -5.34 -6.07
N ILE A 30 -8.58 -4.51 -5.03
CA ILE A 30 -9.66 -4.29 -4.05
C ILE A 30 -10.91 -3.72 -4.74
N PHE A 31 -10.74 -2.69 -5.57
CA PHE A 31 -11.82 -2.10 -6.34
C PHE A 31 -12.53 -3.15 -7.20
N TRP A 32 -11.77 -4.01 -7.89
CA TRP A 32 -12.34 -5.07 -8.70
C TRP A 32 -13.05 -6.14 -7.86
N ALA A 33 -12.51 -6.52 -6.70
CA ALA A 33 -13.13 -7.46 -5.78
C ALA A 33 -14.47 -6.95 -5.23
N LEU A 34 -14.56 -5.65 -4.94
CA LEU A 34 -15.82 -4.99 -4.56
C LEU A 34 -16.81 -4.97 -5.75
N LYS A 35 -16.33 -4.58 -6.94
CA LYS A 35 -17.16 -4.48 -8.16
C LYS A 35 -17.75 -5.82 -8.59
N THR A 36 -16.97 -6.89 -8.49
CA THR A 36 -17.39 -8.26 -8.84
C THR A 36 -18.19 -8.97 -7.74
N LYS A 37 -18.40 -8.30 -6.59
CA LYS A 37 -19.03 -8.88 -5.39
C LYS A 37 -18.29 -10.11 -4.82
N ALA A 38 -17.01 -10.27 -5.15
CA ALA A 38 -16.11 -11.20 -4.45
C ALA A 38 -15.89 -10.77 -3.00
N LEU A 39 -15.97 -9.46 -2.73
CA LEU A 39 -15.94 -8.87 -1.40
C LEU A 39 -17.25 -8.07 -1.19
N LYS A 40 -18.14 -8.58 -0.34
CA LYS A 40 -19.49 -8.04 -0.15
C LYS A 40 -19.56 -7.19 1.10
N MET A 41 -19.80 -5.89 0.94
CA MET A 41 -19.91 -4.97 2.08
C MET A 41 -21.09 -5.26 3.02
N SER A 42 -22.06 -6.08 2.61
CA SER A 42 -23.13 -6.60 3.48
C SER A 42 -22.65 -7.67 4.46
N SER A 43 -21.63 -8.47 4.10
CA SER A 43 -21.04 -9.50 4.95
C SER A 43 -20.12 -8.89 6.02
N LYS A 44 -20.34 -9.25 7.29
CA LYS A 44 -19.46 -8.82 8.39
C LYS A 44 -18.03 -9.34 8.21
N GLN A 45 -17.89 -10.57 7.72
CA GLN A 45 -16.60 -11.18 7.47
C GLN A 45 -15.83 -10.42 6.38
N ASP A 46 -16.48 -10.13 5.26
CA ASP A 46 -15.83 -9.45 4.12
C ASP A 46 -15.44 -8.02 4.50
N ARG A 47 -16.28 -7.31 5.27
CA ARG A 47 -15.92 -6.00 5.84
C ARG A 47 -14.68 -6.09 6.72
N ASN A 48 -14.55 -7.15 7.53
CA ASN A 48 -13.36 -7.37 8.34
C ASN A 48 -12.15 -7.70 7.45
N THR A 49 -12.32 -8.51 6.41
CA THR A 49 -11.27 -8.79 5.42
C THR A 49 -10.77 -7.50 4.76
N LEU A 50 -11.67 -6.62 4.31
CA LEU A 50 -11.28 -5.33 3.74
C LEU A 50 -10.52 -4.48 4.76
N LYS A 51 -11.00 -4.40 6.01
CA LYS A 51 -10.28 -3.69 7.08
C LYS A 51 -8.88 -4.26 7.29
N THR A 52 -8.73 -5.59 7.33
CA THR A 52 -7.45 -6.26 7.48
C THR A 52 -6.52 -5.99 6.30
N LEU A 53 -7.04 -5.98 5.07
CA LEU A 53 -6.26 -5.66 3.86
C LEU A 53 -5.73 -4.23 3.89
N ILE A 54 -6.61 -3.27 4.19
CA ILE A 54 -6.24 -1.84 4.28
C ILE A 54 -5.27 -1.62 5.45
N PHE A 55 -5.56 -2.20 6.61
CA PHE A 55 -4.70 -2.12 7.78
C PHE A 55 -3.32 -2.73 7.49
N GLY A 56 -3.27 -3.93 6.89
CA GLY A 56 -2.01 -4.59 6.55
C GLY A 56 -1.16 -3.77 5.59
N PHE A 57 -1.77 -3.15 4.56
CA PHE A 57 -1.06 -2.26 3.64
C PHE A 57 -0.45 -1.05 4.37
N VAL A 58 -1.26 -0.32 5.14
CA VAL A 58 -0.82 0.89 5.85
C VAL A 58 0.20 0.58 6.95
N PHE A 59 -0.06 -0.47 7.73
CA PHE A 59 0.83 -0.93 8.79
C PHE A 59 2.19 -1.33 8.23
N PHE A 60 2.21 -2.14 7.16
CA PHE A 60 3.45 -2.58 6.55
C PHE A 60 4.21 -1.42 5.88
N LEU A 61 3.51 -0.49 5.23
CA LEU A 61 4.12 0.75 4.71
C LEU A 61 4.78 1.56 5.83
N GLY A 62 4.11 1.74 6.97
CA GLY A 62 4.65 2.45 8.12
C GLY A 62 5.89 1.76 8.72
N VAL A 63 5.79 0.46 9.01
CA VAL A 63 6.89 -0.34 9.55
C VAL A 63 8.09 -0.34 8.60
N HIS A 64 7.87 -0.53 7.30
CA HIS A 64 8.94 -0.50 6.32
C HIS A 64 9.58 0.88 6.23
N SER A 65 8.79 1.97 6.23
CA SER A 65 9.31 3.34 6.23
C SER A 65 10.17 3.63 7.46
N ILE A 66 9.71 3.19 8.65
CA ILE A 66 10.48 3.33 9.90
C ILE A 66 11.77 2.52 9.81
N TRP A 67 11.71 1.28 9.36
CA TRP A 67 12.87 0.42 9.19
C TRP A 67 13.90 1.03 8.24
N THR A 68 13.46 1.47 7.06
CA THR A 68 14.30 2.15 6.08
C THR A 68 14.97 3.37 6.69
N TYR A 69 14.22 4.22 7.41
CA TYR A 69 14.80 5.38 8.10
C TYR A 69 15.83 4.99 9.16
N LEU A 70 15.59 3.94 9.95
CA LEU A 70 16.51 3.50 11.00
C LEU A 70 17.80 2.88 10.46
N VAL A 71 17.72 2.15 9.34
CA VAL A 71 18.88 1.47 8.73
C VAL A 71 19.73 2.43 7.89
N THR A 72 19.12 3.49 7.34
CA THR A 72 19.81 4.44 6.45
C THR A 72 20.20 5.75 7.12
N LYS A 73 19.97 5.84 8.43
CA LYS A 73 20.58 6.85 9.30
C LYS A 73 21.96 6.41 9.75
#